data_AF-A0A7G7KEC2-F1
#
_entry.id   AF-A0A7G7KEC2-F1
#
_cell.length_a   1.000
_cell.length_b   1.000
_cell.length_c   1.000
_cell.angle_alpha   90.00
_cell.angle_beta   90.00
_cell.angle_gamma   90.00
#
_symmetry.space_group_name_H-M   'P 1'
#
loop_
_entity.id
_entity.type
_entity.pdbx_description
1 polymer ?
#
loop_
_entity_poly.entity_id
_entity_poly.type
_entity_poly.pdbx_seq_one_letter_code
_entity_poly.pdbx_strand_id
1 'polypeptide(L)'
;MRASLSLLLASAVVPLLPLPAPAAEVCSSSQSTVAETGCVIAALKTMDQTLEKALARVAKEANEVPSEVFQTLWRDNLTGFYKTSADPKAQASAFRAERRTICAYAKSMAFQGTGYGIFTTRCELALTQTLLDQLKP
;
A
#
# COMPACT_ATOMS: atom_id res chain seq x y z
N MET A 1 50.52 12.27 -25.34
CA MET A 1 49.88 11.10 -24.68
C MET A 1 49.62 11.48 -23.22
N ARG A 2 48.38 11.26 -22.74
CA ARG A 2 47.92 10.83 -21.39
C ARG A 2 48.75 11.25 -20.16
N ALA A 3 48.21 11.72 -19.03
CA ALA A 3 46.88 11.49 -18.47
C ALA A 3 46.51 12.56 -17.44
N SER A 4 45.22 12.88 -17.43
CA SER A 4 44.46 13.56 -16.38
C SER A 4 44.44 12.74 -15.09
N LEU A 5 44.45 13.40 -13.93
CA LEU A 5 43.98 12.82 -12.66
C LEU A 5 43.29 13.90 -11.84
N SER A 6 42.07 14.22 -12.27
CA SER A 6 41.02 14.75 -11.41
C SER A 6 40.44 13.57 -10.62
N LEU A 7 40.42 13.64 -9.29
CA LEU A 7 39.52 12.80 -8.49
C LEU A 7 38.90 13.66 -7.41
N LEU A 8 37.70 14.14 -7.76
CA LEU A 8 36.76 14.88 -6.96
C LEU A 8 36.35 14.03 -5.75
N LEU A 9 36.60 14.54 -4.54
CA LEU A 9 35.79 14.20 -3.36
C LEU A 9 34.43 14.90 -3.51
N ALA A 10 33.50 14.26 -4.22
CA ALA A 10 32.09 14.61 -4.13
C ALA A 10 31.46 13.68 -3.09
N SER A 11 31.49 14.12 -1.83
CA SER A 11 30.67 13.59 -0.76
C SER A 11 29.19 13.76 -1.14
N ALA A 12 28.61 12.73 -1.74
CA ALA A 12 27.18 12.64 -1.97
C ALA A 12 26.49 12.48 -0.61
N VAL A 13 26.12 13.60 -0.01
CA VAL A 13 25.10 13.64 1.04
C VAL A 13 23.78 13.35 0.35
N VAL A 14 23.46 12.06 0.22
CA VAL A 14 22.11 11.63 -0.17
C VAL A 14 21.21 12.06 0.99
N PRO A 15 20.23 12.96 0.79
CA PRO A 15 19.25 13.22 1.82
C PRO A 15 18.49 11.91 2.02
N LEU A 16 18.65 11.31 3.20
CA LEU A 16 17.80 10.24 3.71
C LEU A 16 16.38 10.79 3.74
N LEU A 17 15.66 10.60 2.64
CA LEU A 17 14.21 10.75 2.62
C LEU A 17 13.67 9.82 3.71
N PRO A 18 12.80 10.32 4.60
CA PRO A 18 12.22 9.49 5.64
C PRO A 18 11.51 8.32 4.95
N LEU A 19 12.03 7.11 5.19
CA LEU A 19 11.33 5.88 4.86
C LEU A 19 9.95 5.98 5.53
N PRO A 20 8.85 5.64 4.81
CA PRO A 20 7.54 5.62 5.43
C PRO A 20 7.62 4.72 6.66
N ALA A 21 7.28 5.30 7.81
CA ALA A 21 7.27 4.60 9.08
C ALA A 21 6.50 3.28 8.89
N PRO A 22 7.02 2.12 9.35
CA PRO A 22 6.30 0.86 9.26
C PRO A 22 4.90 1.07 9.84
N ALA A 23 3.89 0.37 9.32
CA ALA A 23 2.50 0.47 9.79
C ALA A 23 2.35 0.34 11.33
N ALA A 24 3.35 -0.26 12.00
CA ALA A 24 3.47 -0.35 13.46
C ALA A 24 3.79 0.97 14.19
N GLU A 25 4.32 1.99 13.52
CA GLU A 25 4.75 3.28 14.08
C GLU A 25 3.75 4.43 13.86
N VAL A 26 2.67 4.20 13.08
CA VAL A 26 1.73 5.27 12.71
C VAL A 26 0.96 5.82 13.92
N CYS A 27 0.77 5.00 14.95
CA CYS A 27 0.03 5.36 16.16
C CYS A 27 0.74 4.82 17.41
N SER A 28 1.12 5.73 18.32
CA SER A 28 1.73 5.33 19.61
C SER A 28 0.74 4.50 20.44
N SER A 29 1.22 3.38 20.97
CA SER A 29 0.49 2.54 21.93
C SER A 29 0.39 3.15 23.34
N SER A 30 1.00 4.32 23.58
CA SER A 30 0.95 5.03 24.86
C SER A 30 -0.33 5.85 25.06
N GLN A 31 -1.29 5.78 24.13
CA GLN A 31 -2.56 6.51 24.19
C GLN A 31 -3.67 5.65 24.80
N SER A 32 -4.78 6.26 25.23
CA SER A 32 -5.97 5.50 25.60
C SER A 32 -6.47 4.66 24.41
N THR A 33 -7.15 3.54 24.67
CA THR A 33 -7.68 2.66 23.61
C THR A 33 -8.55 3.40 22.59
N VAL A 34 -9.29 4.43 23.03
CA VAL A 34 -10.13 5.27 22.16
C VAL A 34 -9.27 6.13 21.22
N ALA A 35 -8.23 6.77 21.76
CA ALA A 35 -7.33 7.61 20.98
C ALA A 35 -6.51 6.78 19.98
N GLU A 36 -6.04 5.60 20.39
CA GLU A 36 -5.37 4.66 19.49
C GLU A 36 -6.32 4.20 18.37
N THR A 37 -7.57 3.82 18.70
CA THR A 37 -8.58 3.42 17.71
C THR A 37 -8.83 4.53 16.69
N GLY A 38 -8.99 5.77 17.14
CA GLY A 38 -9.18 6.92 16.25
C GLY A 38 -7.98 7.13 15.32
N CYS A 39 -6.77 7.03 15.85
CA CYS A 39 -5.55 7.17 15.07
C CYS A 39 -5.43 6.10 13.98
N VAL A 40 -5.60 4.81 14.32
CA VAL A 40 -5.43 3.73 13.32
C VAL A 40 -6.51 3.77 12.23
N ILE A 41 -7.72 4.21 12.54
CA ILE A 41 -8.79 4.41 11.55
C ILE A 41 -8.43 5.55 10.59
N ALA A 42 -7.95 6.68 11.12
CA ALA A 42 -7.54 7.83 10.30
C ALA A 42 -6.35 7.49 9.39
N ALA A 43 -5.37 6.73 9.92
CA ALA A 43 -4.25 6.20 9.16
C ALA A 43 -4.73 5.30 8.01
N LEU A 44 -5.65 4.37 8.29
CA LEU A 44 -6.15 3.44 7.29
C LEU A 44 -6.88 4.17 6.16
N LYS A 45 -7.70 5.17 6.50
CA LYS A 45 -8.37 6.01 5.51
C LYS A 45 -7.38 6.74 4.59
N THR A 46 -6.30 7.27 5.14
CA THR A 46 -5.25 7.95 4.35
C THR A 46 -4.52 6.98 3.42
N MET A 47 -4.22 5.77 3.89
CA MET A 47 -3.61 4.73 3.07
C MET A 47 -4.54 4.23 1.97
N ASP A 48 -5.84 4.07 2.24
CA ASP A 48 -6.83 3.68 1.24
C ASP A 48 -6.92 4.71 0.10
N GLN A 49 -6.88 6.01 0.43
CA GLN A 49 -6.82 7.07 -0.59
C GLN A 49 -5.52 7.04 -1.40
N THR A 50 -4.41 6.68 -0.76
CA THR A 50 -3.12 6.53 -1.44
C THR A 50 -3.12 5.34 -2.38
N LEU A 51 -3.73 4.22 -1.96
CA LEU A 51 -3.90 3.04 -2.79
C LEU A 51 -4.75 3.33 -4.02
N GLU A 52 -5.88 4.02 -3.87
CA GLU A 52 -6.73 4.41 -5.00
C GLU A 52 -5.96 5.25 -6.04
N LYS A 53 -5.11 6.17 -5.58
CA LYS A 53 -4.24 6.97 -6.46
C LYS A 53 -3.18 6.12 -7.16
N ALA A 54 -2.56 5.18 -6.45
CA ALA A 54 -1.55 4.29 -7.01
C ALA A 54 -2.13 3.38 -8.09
N LEU A 55 -3.30 2.77 -7.84
CA LEU A 55 -4.00 1.95 -8.82
C LEU A 55 -4.43 2.77 -10.05
N ALA A 56 -4.94 3.98 -9.85
CA ALA A 56 -5.29 4.88 -10.95
C ALA A 56 -4.07 5.25 -11.82
N ARG A 57 -2.90 5.44 -11.21
CA ARG A 57 -1.64 5.68 -11.93
C ARG A 57 -1.26 4.47 -12.77
N VAL A 58 -1.21 3.28 -12.18
CA VAL A 58 -0.86 2.04 -12.91
C VAL A 58 -1.83 1.79 -14.08
N ALA A 59 -3.12 2.05 -13.87
CA ALA A 59 -4.11 1.95 -14.96
C ALA A 59 -3.85 2.97 -16.08
N LYS A 60 -3.43 4.20 -15.74
CA LYS A 60 -3.05 5.23 -16.73
C LYS A 60 -1.80 4.81 -17.52
N GLU A 61 -0.75 4.38 -16.83
CA GLU A 61 0.49 3.91 -17.45
C GLU A 61 0.25 2.71 -18.35
N ALA A 62 -0.57 1.76 -17.91
CA ALA A 62 -0.98 0.62 -18.74
C ALA A 62 -1.68 1.10 -20.02
N ASN A 63 -2.64 2.03 -19.93
CA ASN A 63 -3.36 2.57 -21.10
C ASN A 63 -2.46 3.32 -22.10
N GLU A 64 -1.31 3.84 -21.66
CA GLU A 64 -0.35 4.54 -22.52
C GLU A 64 0.50 3.57 -23.38
N VAL A 65 0.47 2.26 -23.10
CA VAL A 65 1.17 1.24 -23.89
C VAL A 65 0.42 0.97 -25.21
N PRO A 66 0.99 1.29 -26.39
CA PRO A 66 0.32 1.15 -27.67
C PRO A 66 0.37 -0.30 -28.20
N SER A 67 -0.25 -1.24 -27.49
CA SER A 67 -0.32 -2.66 -27.87
C SER A 67 -1.66 -3.27 -27.46
N GLU A 68 -2.50 -3.62 -28.44
CA GLU A 68 -3.82 -4.22 -28.20
C GLU A 68 -3.74 -5.57 -27.47
N VAL A 69 -2.73 -6.38 -27.78
CA VAL A 69 -2.49 -7.67 -27.10
C VAL A 69 -2.17 -7.44 -25.62
N PHE A 70 -1.29 -6.47 -25.33
CA PHE A 70 -0.97 -6.11 -23.95
C PHE A 70 -2.23 -5.60 -23.22
N GLN A 71 -2.99 -4.70 -23.84
CA GLN A 71 -4.21 -4.16 -23.23
C GLN A 71 -5.23 -5.25 -22.88
N THR A 72 -5.39 -6.24 -23.74
CA THR A 72 -6.29 -7.37 -23.50
C THR A 72 -5.78 -8.26 -22.36
N LEU A 73 -4.53 -8.69 -22.40
CA LEU A 73 -3.93 -9.51 -21.34
C LEU A 73 -3.95 -8.80 -19.98
N TRP A 74 -3.68 -7.49 -19.97
CA TRP A 74 -3.74 -6.66 -18.77
C TRP A 74 -5.13 -6.68 -18.13
N ARG A 75 -6.18 -6.38 -18.91
CA ARG A 75 -7.56 -6.40 -18.41
C ARG A 75 -8.01 -7.78 -17.96
N ASP A 76 -7.67 -8.82 -18.72
CA ASP A 76 -8.06 -10.21 -18.42
C ASP A 76 -7.40 -10.70 -17.13
N ASN A 77 -6.11 -10.40 -16.92
CA ASN A 77 -5.41 -10.77 -15.69
C ASN A 77 -6.01 -10.05 -14.47
N LEU A 78 -6.31 -8.76 -14.61
CA LEU A 78 -6.90 -7.93 -13.56
C LEU A 78 -8.31 -8.39 -13.15
N THR A 79 -9.15 -8.68 -14.15
CA THR A 79 -10.49 -9.22 -13.91
C THR A 79 -10.44 -10.60 -13.27
N GLY A 80 -9.48 -11.45 -13.68
CA GLY A 80 -9.25 -12.77 -13.08
C GLY A 80 -8.78 -12.73 -11.63
N PHE A 81 -7.83 -11.85 -11.31
CA PHE A 81 -7.24 -11.76 -9.96
C PHE A 81 -8.26 -11.29 -8.91
N TYR A 82 -8.93 -10.16 -9.16
CA TYR A 82 -9.91 -9.62 -8.22
C TYR A 82 -11.31 -10.22 -8.40
N LYS A 83 -11.54 -11.05 -9.43
CA LYS A 83 -12.89 -11.51 -9.84
C LYS A 83 -13.88 -10.34 -9.99
N THR A 84 -13.40 -9.17 -10.41
CA THR A 84 -14.18 -7.95 -10.55
C THR A 84 -13.96 -7.29 -11.92
N SER A 85 -13.27 -6.15 -11.98
CA SER A 85 -13.06 -5.37 -13.20
C SER A 85 -11.62 -4.84 -13.29
N ALA A 86 -11.27 -4.31 -14.46
CA ALA A 86 -10.04 -3.57 -14.67
C ALA A 86 -10.14 -2.09 -14.22
N ASP A 87 -11.29 -1.65 -13.68
CA ASP A 87 -11.43 -0.29 -13.13
C ASP A 87 -10.70 -0.19 -11.79
N PRO A 88 -9.75 0.75 -11.64
CA PRO A 88 -8.95 0.88 -10.42
C PRO A 88 -9.80 1.13 -9.17
N LYS A 89 -10.96 1.78 -9.28
CA LYS A 89 -11.85 1.99 -8.11
C LYS A 89 -12.51 0.68 -7.68
N ALA A 90 -13.02 -0.10 -8.63
CA ALA A 90 -13.57 -1.41 -8.35
C ALA A 90 -12.51 -2.35 -7.74
N GLN A 91 -11.26 -2.30 -8.23
CA GLN A 91 -10.15 -3.07 -7.65
C GLN A 91 -9.81 -2.64 -6.22
N ALA A 92 -9.74 -1.33 -5.97
CA ALA A 92 -9.52 -0.82 -4.61
C ALA A 92 -10.65 -1.25 -3.65
N SER A 93 -11.89 -1.30 -4.13
CA SER A 93 -13.03 -1.81 -3.36
C SER A 93 -12.89 -3.31 -3.07
N ALA A 94 -12.59 -4.11 -4.09
CA ALA A 94 -12.41 -5.56 -3.97
C ALA A 94 -11.26 -5.90 -3.00
N PHE A 95 -10.12 -5.22 -3.15
CA PHE A 95 -8.99 -5.38 -2.23
C PHE A 95 -9.37 -5.05 -0.79
N ARG A 96 -10.04 -3.92 -0.54
CA ARG A 96 -10.46 -3.54 0.83
C ARG A 96 -11.40 -4.57 1.44
N ALA A 97 -12.34 -5.10 0.67
CA ALA A 97 -13.28 -6.12 1.12
C ALA A 97 -12.55 -7.43 1.49
N GLU A 98 -11.65 -7.89 0.63
CA GLU A 98 -10.87 -9.11 0.87
C GLU A 98 -9.91 -8.94 2.06
N ARG A 99 -9.19 -7.81 2.10
CA ARG A 99 -8.31 -7.41 3.20
C ARG A 99 -9.03 -7.43 4.55
N ARG A 100 -10.24 -6.86 4.61
CA ARG A 100 -11.06 -6.85 5.83
C ARG A 100 -11.40 -8.28 6.27
N THR A 101 -11.75 -9.15 5.34
CA THR A 101 -12.09 -10.54 5.60
C THR A 101 -10.89 -11.31 6.16
N ILE A 102 -9.72 -11.18 5.51
CA ILE A 102 -8.47 -11.81 5.94
C ILE A 102 -8.08 -11.34 7.34
N CYS A 103 -8.09 -10.03 7.60
CA CYS A 103 -7.67 -9.50 8.90
C CYS A 103 -8.66 -9.84 10.03
N ALA A 104 -9.96 -9.87 9.75
CA ALA A 104 -10.96 -10.34 10.70
C ALA A 104 -10.77 -11.83 11.03
N TYR A 105 -10.48 -12.66 10.03
CA TYR A 105 -10.16 -14.08 10.23
C TYR A 105 -8.86 -14.28 11.03
N ALA A 106 -7.79 -13.57 10.67
CA ALA A 106 -6.52 -13.65 11.39
C ALA A 106 -6.68 -13.32 12.88
N LYS A 107 -7.55 -12.36 13.21
CA LYS A 107 -7.85 -12.02 14.61
C LYS A 107 -8.82 -12.98 15.28
N SER A 108 -9.79 -13.55 14.57
CA SER A 108 -10.70 -14.55 15.16
C SER A 108 -9.95 -15.79 15.63
N MET A 109 -8.81 -16.10 15.00
CA MET A 109 -7.88 -17.15 15.44
C MET A 109 -7.09 -16.79 16.72
N ALA A 110 -7.04 -15.51 17.10
CA ALA A 110 -6.28 -15.00 18.25
C ALA A 110 -7.20 -14.26 19.24
N PHE A 111 -7.89 -15.00 20.14
CA PHE A 111 -8.73 -14.59 21.29
C PHE A 111 -9.35 -13.17 21.35
N GLN A 112 -10.65 -13.12 21.66
CA GLN A 112 -11.46 -11.90 21.74
C GLN A 112 -11.11 -10.98 22.93
N GLY A 113 -11.04 -9.67 22.67
CA GLY A 113 -10.81 -8.62 23.66
C GLY A 113 -10.98 -7.22 23.03
N THR A 114 -10.95 -6.16 23.84
CA THR A 114 -11.15 -4.76 23.39
C THR A 114 -10.15 -4.28 22.33
N GLY A 115 -9.02 -4.98 22.16
CA GLY A 115 -8.05 -4.75 21.09
C GLY A 115 -8.42 -5.32 19.72
N TYR A 116 -9.60 -5.93 19.56
CA TYR A 116 -10.03 -6.53 18.28
C TYR A 116 -10.00 -5.53 17.12
N GLY A 117 -10.60 -4.35 17.33
CA GLY A 117 -10.65 -3.30 16.30
C GLY A 117 -9.25 -2.81 15.92
N ILE A 118 -8.44 -2.47 16.92
CA ILE A 118 -7.07 -1.97 16.73
C ILE A 118 -6.21 -2.98 15.99
N PHE A 119 -6.23 -4.26 16.39
CA PHE A 119 -5.46 -5.30 15.71
C PHE A 119 -5.91 -5.47 14.26
N THR A 120 -7.22 -5.56 14.03
CA THR A 120 -7.77 -5.75 12.68
C THR A 120 -7.34 -4.59 11.79
N THR A 121 -7.46 -3.34 12.26
CA THR A 121 -7.05 -2.15 11.52
C THR A 121 -5.53 -2.10 11.30
N ARG A 122 -4.71 -2.53 12.25
CA ARG A 122 -3.24 -2.64 12.06
C ARG A 122 -2.86 -3.69 11.01
N CYS A 123 -3.55 -4.84 10.99
CA CYS A 123 -3.40 -5.83 9.94
C CYS A 123 -3.76 -5.23 8.56
N GLU A 124 -4.88 -4.49 8.49
CA GLU A 124 -5.30 -3.81 7.26
C GLU A 124 -4.26 -2.79 6.79
N LEU A 125 -3.69 -2.00 7.70
CA LEU A 125 -2.59 -1.09 7.38
C LEU A 125 -1.39 -1.84 6.79
N ALA A 126 -0.95 -2.95 7.40
CA ALA A 126 0.19 -3.72 6.93
C ALA A 126 -0.03 -4.34 5.52
N LEU A 127 -1.22 -4.92 5.27
CA LEU A 127 -1.56 -5.46 3.96
C LEU A 127 -1.63 -4.37 2.89
N THR A 128 -2.18 -3.20 3.24
CA THR A 128 -2.26 -2.06 2.33
C THR A 128 -0.88 -1.50 2.01
N GLN A 129 0.02 -1.44 3.00
CA GLN A 129 1.40 -1.01 2.79
C GLN A 129 2.11 -1.96 1.84
N THR A 130 1.94 -3.27 2.03
CA THR A 130 2.55 -4.29 1.17
C THR A 130 2.12 -4.12 -0.28
N LEU A 131 0.83 -3.89 -0.54
CA LEU A 131 0.34 -3.63 -1.89
C LEU A 131 0.89 -2.31 -2.45
N LEU A 132 0.90 -1.24 -1.66
CA LEU A 132 1.47 0.04 -2.07
C LEU A 132 2.96 -0.07 -2.43
N ASP A 133 3.72 -0.89 -1.69
CA ASP A 133 5.13 -1.15 -1.98
C ASP A 133 5.33 -1.87 -3.33
N GLN A 134 4.41 -2.75 -3.71
CA GLN A 134 4.40 -3.41 -5.02
C GLN A 134 3.98 -2.49 -6.17
N LEU A 135 3.23 -1.43 -5.88
CA LEU A 135 2.76 -0.45 -6.85
C LEU A 135 3.71 0.76 -6.99
N LYS A 136 4.87 0.75 -6.31
CA LYS A 136 5.89 1.78 -6.48
C LYS A 136 6.43 1.77 -7.92
N PRO A 137 6.71 2.95 -8.49
CA PRO A 137 7.33 3.04 -9.82
C PRO A 137 8.74 2.44 -9.83
#